data_AF-A0A9P1IVJ9-F1
#
_entry.id   AF-A0A9P1IVJ9-F1
#
_cell.length_a   1.000
_cell.length_b   1.000
_cell.length_c   1.000
_cell.angle_alpha   90.00
_cell.angle_beta   90.00
_cell.angle_gamma   90.00
#
_symmetry.space_group_name_H-M   'P 1'
#
loop_
_entity.id
_entity.type
_entity.pdbx_description
1 polymer ?
#
loop_
_entity_poly.entity_id
_entity_poly.type
_entity_poly.pdbx_seq_one_letter_code
_entity_poly.pdbx_strand_id
1 'polypeptide(L)'
;MIMLLRFCFLPIMTFGLMCINSTSYKDRLLIAPKSSVCASDWSLCMKTVQISTSENGLPEVLSIHRECYELKPITITNDCIDSYVGNEPRRTGPHLITCYCSSNLCNF
;
A
#
# COMPACT_ATOMS: atom_id res chain seq x y z
N MET A 1 29.79 -14.43 -42.52
CA MET A 1 29.35 -14.84 -41.17
C MET A 1 29.47 -13.63 -40.26
N ILE A 2 28.57 -13.50 -39.27
CA ILE A 2 28.35 -12.35 -38.34
C ILE A 2 27.12 -11.53 -38.72
N MET A 3 25.96 -12.13 -38.44
CA MET A 3 24.68 -11.46 -38.30
C MET A 3 24.67 -10.88 -36.88
N LEU A 4 24.84 -9.57 -36.75
CA LEU A 4 24.76 -8.84 -35.49
C LEU A 4 23.32 -8.89 -34.98
N LEU A 5 23.03 -9.87 -34.12
CA LEU A 5 21.80 -9.91 -33.34
C LEU A 5 21.83 -8.72 -32.37
N ARG A 6 21.17 -7.62 -32.77
CA ARG A 6 20.79 -6.56 -31.83
C ARG A 6 19.93 -7.20 -30.75
N PHE A 7 20.52 -7.37 -29.58
CA PHE A 7 19.81 -7.68 -28.35
C PHE A 7 18.91 -6.47 -28.06
N CYS A 8 17.68 -6.50 -28.58
CA CYS A 8 16.64 -5.60 -28.14
C CYS A 8 16.37 -5.95 -26.67
N PHE A 9 17.04 -5.24 -25.76
CA PHE A 9 16.53 -5.02 -24.42
C PHE A 9 15.21 -4.27 -24.58
N LEU A 10 14.12 -4.99 -24.87
CA LEU A 10 12.81 -4.47 -24.55
C LEU A 10 12.82 -4.28 -23.03
N PRO A 11 12.61 -3.06 -22.50
CA PRO A 11 12.23 -2.96 -21.11
C PRO A 11 11.00 -3.85 -20.97
N ILE A 12 11.03 -4.80 -20.04
CA ILE A 12 9.86 -5.59 -19.69
C ILE A 12 8.86 -4.54 -19.19
N MET A 13 8.00 -4.05 -20.09
CA MET A 13 6.89 -3.19 -19.76
C MET A 13 6.04 -4.05 -18.84
N THR A 14 6.11 -3.77 -17.54
CA THR A 14 5.26 -4.45 -16.57
C THR A 14 3.85 -3.94 -16.83
N PHE A 15 3.11 -4.69 -17.65
CA PHE A 15 1.68 -4.49 -17.86
C PHE A 15 0.98 -4.93 -16.56
N GLY A 16 0.92 -4.03 -15.59
CA GLY A 16 0.29 -4.31 -14.31
C GLY A 16 0.60 -3.24 -13.27
N LEU A 17 -0.36 -2.99 -12.38
CA LEU A 17 -0.20 -2.07 -11.26
C LEU A 17 0.88 -2.62 -10.32
N MET A 18 1.89 -1.81 -10.00
CA MET A 18 2.93 -2.17 -9.03
C MET A 18 2.57 -1.58 -7.67
N CYS A 19 2.50 -2.42 -6.63
CA CYS A 19 2.21 -1.99 -5.26
C CYS A 19 3.32 -2.43 -4.32
N ILE A 20 3.47 -1.73 -3.20
CA ILE A 20 4.23 -2.24 -2.07
C ILE A 20 3.48 -3.42 -1.46
N ASN A 21 4.20 -4.50 -1.22
CA ASN A 21 3.71 -5.70 -0.57
C ASN A 21 4.60 -6.01 0.63
N SER A 22 4.20 -5.51 1.79
CA SER A 22 4.97 -5.63 3.02
C SER A 22 4.13 -5.34 4.25
N THR A 23 4.54 -5.91 5.38
CA THR A 23 4.02 -5.51 6.69
C THR A 23 5.18 -5.02 7.55
N SER A 24 5.07 -3.80 8.04
CA SER A 24 6.01 -3.19 8.97
C SER A 24 5.37 -3.09 10.34
N TYR A 25 6.10 -3.42 11.39
CA TYR A 25 5.68 -3.26 12.78
C TYR A 25 6.66 -2.34 13.48
N LYS A 26 6.18 -1.49 14.40
CA LYS A 26 7.01 -0.57 15.16
C LYS A 26 8.17 -1.27 15.87
N ASP A 27 7.92 -2.44 16.45
CA ASP A 27 8.88 -3.18 17.27
C ASP A 27 9.77 -4.15 16.46
N ARG A 28 9.74 -4.10 15.12
CA ARG A 28 10.49 -5.02 14.26
C ARG A 28 11.39 -4.26 13.29
N LEU A 29 12.55 -4.85 12.99
CA LEU A 29 13.50 -4.30 12.04
C LEU A 29 12.80 -3.98 10.71
N LEU A 30 12.93 -2.75 10.23
CA LEU A 30 12.37 -2.31 8.95
C LEU A 30 13.08 -3.05 7.81
N ILE A 31 12.52 -4.19 7.39
CA ILE A 31 12.87 -4.77 6.10
C ILE A 31 12.40 -3.79 5.04
N ALA A 32 13.29 -3.40 4.13
CA ALA A 32 12.94 -2.51 3.03
C ALA A 32 11.66 -3.01 2.33
N PRO A 33 10.65 -2.14 2.16
CA PRO A 33 9.37 -2.55 1.59
C PRO A 33 9.61 -3.12 0.19
N LYS A 34 9.20 -4.37 -0.02
CA LYS A 34 9.28 -5.01 -1.34
C LYS A 34 8.07 -4.59 -2.17
N SER A 35 8.29 -4.28 -3.44
CA SER A 35 7.20 -4.09 -4.39
C SER A 35 6.91 -5.39 -5.14
N SER A 36 5.65 -5.57 -5.55
CA SER A 36 5.21 -6.65 -6.42
C SER A 36 4.24 -6.11 -7.46
N VAL A 37 4.25 -6.68 -8.66
CA VAL A 37 3.23 -6.43 -9.67
C VAL A 37 1.97 -7.19 -9.28
N CYS A 38 0.82 -6.52 -9.29
CA CYS A 38 -0.46 -7.14 -8.98
C CYS A 38 -0.91 -8.07 -10.13
N ALA A 39 -1.60 -9.16 -9.78
CA ALA A 39 -1.99 -10.19 -10.73
C ALA A 39 -3.17 -9.77 -11.62
N SER A 40 -4.01 -8.85 -11.13
CA SER A 40 -5.25 -8.42 -11.79
C SER A 40 -5.16 -6.98 -12.30
N ASP A 41 -5.72 -6.72 -13.49
CA ASP A 41 -5.86 -5.37 -14.05
C ASP A 41 -6.84 -4.49 -13.23
N TRP A 42 -7.69 -5.12 -12.42
CA TRP A 42 -8.67 -4.46 -11.54
C TRP A 42 -8.16 -4.35 -10.09
N SER A 43 -6.85 -4.46 -9.90
CA SER A 43 -6.24 -4.31 -8.58
C SER A 43 -6.09 -2.85 -8.17
N LEU A 44 -6.09 -2.61 -6.86
CA LEU A 44 -5.67 -1.36 -6.23
C LEU A 44 -4.49 -1.65 -5.30
N CYS A 45 -3.66 -0.65 -5.03
CA CYS A 45 -2.73 -0.72 -3.93
C CYS A 45 -3.46 -0.35 -2.64
N MET A 46 -3.38 -1.22 -1.62
CA MET A 46 -3.92 -0.97 -0.29
C MET A 46 -2.81 -0.61 0.68
N LYS A 47 -3.11 0.30 1.61
CA LYS A 47 -2.31 0.61 2.80
C LYS A 47 -3.22 0.64 4.02
N THR A 48 -2.95 -0.22 4.99
CA THR A 48 -3.60 -0.21 6.30
C THR A 48 -2.60 0.21 7.37
N VAL A 49 -2.88 1.29 8.08
CA VAL A 49 -2.07 1.80 9.19
C VAL A 49 -2.81 1.50 10.49
N GLN A 50 -2.13 0.84 11.41
CA GLN A 50 -2.62 0.67 12.78
C GLN A 50 -2.04 1.78 13.65
N ILE A 51 -2.91 2.53 14.32
CA ILE A 51 -2.53 3.65 15.18
C ILE A 51 -3.06 3.40 16.59
N SER A 52 -2.23 3.58 17.61
CA SER A 52 -2.65 3.72 18.99
C SER A 52 -2.55 5.16 19.45
N THR A 53 -3.26 5.50 20.53
CA THR A 53 -3.01 6.72 21.28
C THR A 53 -1.98 6.41 22.36
N SER A 54 -0.84 7.09 22.36
CA SER A 54 0.16 6.96 23.43
C SER A 54 -0.36 7.56 24.74
N GLU A 55 0.34 7.29 25.85
CA GLU A 55 0.00 7.86 27.17
C GLU A 55 -0.05 9.41 27.16
N ASN A 56 0.67 10.04 26.23
CA ASN A 56 0.72 11.49 26.05
C ASN A 56 -0.40 12.03 25.14
N GLY A 57 -1.32 11.19 24.69
CA GLY A 57 -2.43 11.56 23.80
C GLY A 57 -2.04 11.74 22.33
N LEU A 58 -0.80 11.42 21.95
CA LEU A 58 -0.32 11.54 20.57
C LEU A 58 -0.62 10.26 19.77
N PRO A 59 -0.92 10.37 18.47
CA PRO A 59 -1.08 9.19 17.61
C PRO A 59 0.27 8.51 17.41
N GLU A 60 0.27 7.19 17.52
CA GLU A 60 1.46 6.37 17.40
C GLU A 60 1.19 5.22 16.42
N VAL A 61 2.00 5.12 15.36
CA VAL A 61 1.86 4.05 14.36
C VAL A 61 2.44 2.75 14.93
N LEU A 62 1.58 1.74 15.09
CA LEU A 62 1.94 0.41 15.55
C LEU A 62 2.38 -0.50 14.41
N SER A 63 1.67 -0.44 13.29
CA SER A 63 1.96 -1.26 12.12
C SER A 63 1.48 -0.61 10.83
N ILE A 64 2.10 -0.98 9.72
CA ILE A 64 1.67 -0.59 8.37
C ILE A 64 1.67 -1.85 7.52
N HIS A 65 0.50 -2.24 7.04
CA HIS A 65 0.30 -3.34 6.11
C HIS A 65 0.01 -2.80 4.72
N ARG A 66 0.64 -3.37 3.69
CA ARG A 66 0.54 -2.93 2.30
C ARG A 66 0.47 -4.14 1.40
N GLU A 67 -0.46 -4.14 0.45
CA GLU A 67 -0.62 -5.23 -0.52
C GLU A 67 -1.37 -4.77 -1.78
N CYS A 68 -1.43 -5.67 -2.77
CA CYS A 68 -2.37 -5.59 -3.86
C CYS A 68 -3.75 -6.02 -3.38
N TYR A 69 -4.74 -5.16 -3.54
CA TYR A 69 -6.14 -5.44 -3.25
C TYR A 69 -6.89 -5.72 -4.55
N GLU A 70 -7.42 -6.94 -4.68
CA GLU A 70 -8.22 -7.33 -5.83
C GLU A 70 -9.68 -6.96 -5.58
N LEU A 71 -10.17 -5.94 -6.29
CA LEU A 71 -11.55 -5.47 -6.14
C LEU A 71 -12.54 -6.56 -6.58
N LYS A 72 -13.38 -7.00 -5.64
CA LYS A 72 -14.81 -7.24 -5.95
C LYS A 72 -15.51 -5.87 -5.95
N PRO A 73 -16.56 -5.65 -6.75
CA PRO A 73 -16.96 -4.29 -7.16
C PRO A 73 -17.35 -3.42 -5.96
N ILE A 74 -16.51 -2.43 -5.62
CA ILE A 74 -16.79 -1.39 -4.63
C ILE A 74 -16.19 -0.06 -5.15
N THR A 75 -16.90 1.03 -4.86
CA THR A 75 -16.65 2.41 -5.28
C THR A 75 -15.21 2.87 -5.01
N ILE A 76 -14.49 3.23 -6.07
CA ILE A 76 -13.08 3.65 -6.05
C ILE A 76 -13.00 5.15 -5.73
N THR A 77 -12.15 5.53 -4.79
CA THR A 77 -11.77 6.93 -4.54
C THR A 77 -10.29 7.11 -4.91
N ASN A 78 -9.97 8.22 -5.57
CA ASN A 78 -8.62 8.47 -6.10
C ASN A 78 -7.57 8.86 -5.03
N ASP A 79 -7.98 9.03 -3.78
CA ASP A 79 -7.14 9.46 -2.68
C ASP A 79 -7.21 8.50 -1.49
N CYS A 80 -6.12 8.48 -0.71
CA CYS A 80 -6.05 7.88 0.61
C CYS A 80 -7.01 8.60 1.57
N ILE A 81 -8.27 8.18 1.62
CA ILE A 81 -9.26 8.75 2.53
C ILE A 81 -8.99 8.23 3.94
N ASP A 82 -8.46 9.10 4.78
CA ASP A 82 -8.45 8.89 6.22
C ASP A 82 -9.90 8.80 6.71
N SER A 83 -10.27 7.67 7.32
CA SER A 83 -11.60 7.48 7.91
C SER A 83 -11.79 8.35 9.16
N TYR A 84 -10.75 9.06 9.60
CA TYR A 84 -10.72 9.96 10.75
C TYR A 84 -11.21 11.39 10.43
N VAL A 85 -12.31 11.54 9.68
CA VAL A 85 -13.03 12.82 9.57
C VAL A 85 -14.40 12.67 10.24
N GLY A 86 -14.40 12.66 11.57
CA GLY A 86 -15.64 12.52 12.34
C GLY A 86 -15.45 12.86 13.80
N ASN A 87 -16.27 13.78 14.31
CA ASN A 87 -16.37 14.23 15.70
C ASN A 87 -16.84 13.11 16.66
N GLU A 88 -16.12 11.99 16.74
CA GLU A 88 -16.44 10.88 17.64
C GLU A 88 -15.52 10.86 18.87
N PRO A 89 -16.05 10.49 20.06
CA PRO A 89 -15.28 10.49 21.30
C PRO A 89 -14.10 9.51 21.21
N ARG A 90 -12.94 9.95 21.74
CA ARG A 90 -11.68 9.19 21.81
C ARG A 90 -11.91 7.76 22.33
N ARG A 91 -12.08 6.80 21.41
CA ARG A 91 -11.99 5.37 21.75
C ARG A 91 -10.53 5.07 22.04
N THR A 92 -10.21 4.77 23.29
CA THR A 92 -8.89 4.30 23.72
C THR A 92 -8.71 2.85 23.25
N GLY A 93 -8.07 2.67 22.09
CA GLY A 93 -7.79 1.36 21.49
C GLY A 93 -7.02 1.50 20.17
N PRO A 94 -6.48 0.40 19.62
CA PRO A 94 -5.83 0.43 18.30
C PRO A 94 -6.87 0.66 17.21
N HIS A 95 -6.65 1.68 16.39
CA HIS A 95 -7.48 2.06 15.25
C HIS A 95 -6.80 1.65 13.95
N LEU A 96 -7.59 1.26 12.95
CA LEU A 96 -7.11 0.92 11.62
C LEU A 96 -7.56 2.00 10.63
N ILE A 97 -6.61 2.51 9.85
CA ILE A 97 -6.87 3.43 8.74
C ILE A 97 -6.49 2.70 7.46
N THR A 98 -7.46 2.44 6.59
CA THR A 98 -7.22 1.75 5.32
C THR A 98 -7.47 2.68 4.14
N CYS A 99 -6.51 2.72 3.24
CA CYS A 99 -6.52 3.53 2.03
C CYS A 99 -6.30 2.66 0.80
N TYR A 100 -6.89 3.08 -0.33
CA TYR A 100 -6.74 2.43 -1.62
C TYR A 100 -6.34 3.45 -2.68
N CYS A 101 -5.55 3.04 -3.66
CA CYS A 101 -5.12 3.90 -4.75
C CYS A 101 -4.75 3.07 -6.00
N SER A 102 -4.79 3.68 -7.19
CA SER A 102 -4.67 2.97 -8.48
C SER A 102 -3.46 3.37 -9.31
N SER A 103 -2.46 4.01 -8.70
CA SER A 103 -1.21 4.41 -9.37
C SER A 103 -0.01 3.62 -8.84
N ASN A 104 1.04 3.48 -9.64
CA ASN A 104 2.19 2.67 -9.25
C ASN A 104 2.82 3.18 -7.94
N LEU A 105 3.01 2.25 -6.99
CA LEU A 105 3.65 2.46 -5.70
C LEU A 105 2.98 3.52 -4.81
N CYS A 106 1.71 3.83 -5.05
CA CYS A 106 0.98 4.87 -4.33
C CYS A 106 0.72 4.54 -2.85
N ASN A 107 0.91 3.28 -2.45
CA ASN A 107 0.74 2.82 -1.07
C ASN A 107 2.04 2.86 -0.23
N PHE A 108 3.06 3.61 -0.65
CA PHE A 108 4.29 3.80 0.12
C PHE A 108 4.03 4.40 1.52
#